data_AF-A0A1B9M123-F1
#
_entry.id   AF-A0A1B9M123-F1
#
_cell.length_a   1.000
_cell.length_b   1.000
_cell.length_c   1.000
_cell.angle_alpha   90.00
_cell.angle_beta   90.00
_cell.angle_gamma   90.00
#
_symmetry.space_group_name_H-M   'P 1'
#
loop_
_entity.id
_entity.type
_entity.pdbx_description
1 polymer ?
#
loop_
_entity_poly.entity_id
_entity_poly.type
_entity_poly.pdbx_seq_one_letter_code
_entity_poly.pdbx_strand_id
1 'polypeptide(L)'
;MTEFEQQRRQKLLDEDFYHYFQERLTKLIGRVDNDMKKEQDGYAEFMIELQYQQFCLDYTLGIEINELFSRMGCILSYIHSSIDYVDKYNLVNSDDKMNITILTEYFETETLSNLLGLAILFKHQDWFETIVKAVDFDQENREKALDSLIAMKIPNYPITEEKTPRELSFRNPLYKAIHAEKPKDTLKFLDEYLRRWYDGLRKTG
;
A
#
# COMPACT_ATOMS: atom_id res chain seq x y z
N MET A 1 17.78 20.96 -19.56
CA MET A 1 16.95 20.18 -18.64
C MET A 1 15.59 20.04 -19.30
N THR A 2 15.20 18.83 -19.70
CA THR A 2 13.94 18.57 -20.42
C THR A 2 12.73 18.87 -19.54
N GLU A 3 11.54 19.02 -20.13
CA GLU A 3 10.30 19.19 -19.37
C GLU A 3 10.07 18.02 -18.41
N PHE A 4 10.34 16.79 -18.88
CA PHE A 4 10.33 15.57 -18.08
C PHE A 4 11.26 15.69 -16.84
N GLU A 5 12.50 16.13 -17.05
CA GLU A 5 13.48 16.28 -15.96
C GLU A 5 13.07 17.33 -14.93
N GLN A 6 12.30 18.35 -15.34
CA GLN A 6 11.81 19.41 -14.46
C GLN A 6 10.58 18.96 -13.66
N GLN A 7 9.71 18.12 -14.24
CA GLN A 7 8.47 17.66 -13.61
C GLN A 7 8.71 16.52 -12.60
N ARG A 8 9.65 15.61 -12.89
CA ARG A 8 9.86 14.42 -12.05
C ARG A 8 10.19 14.78 -10.59
N ARG A 9 9.53 14.09 -9.66
CA ARG A 9 9.77 14.24 -8.21
C ARG A 9 11.03 13.50 -7.76
N GLN A 10 11.47 12.49 -8.49
CA GLN A 10 12.67 11.71 -8.15
C GLN A 10 13.64 11.64 -9.33
N LYS A 11 14.93 11.88 -9.03
CA LYS A 11 16.00 11.94 -10.04
C LYS A 11 16.41 10.58 -10.62
N LEU A 12 16.01 9.48 -9.97
CA LEU A 12 16.33 8.12 -10.41
C LEU A 12 15.45 7.63 -11.57
N LEU A 13 14.33 8.30 -11.83
CA LEU A 13 13.46 8.00 -12.96
C LEU A 13 13.98 8.73 -14.20
N ASP A 14 14.71 8.05 -15.08
CA ASP A 14 15.05 8.56 -16.41
C ASP A 14 13.88 8.38 -17.39
N GLU A 15 13.90 9.16 -18.48
CA GLU A 15 12.79 9.25 -19.44
C GLU A 15 12.62 7.95 -20.24
N ASP A 16 13.72 7.29 -20.62
CA ASP A 16 13.69 6.02 -21.34
C ASP A 16 13.13 4.90 -20.46
N PHE A 17 13.58 4.82 -19.20
CA PHE A 17 13.08 3.87 -18.23
C PHE A 17 11.60 4.10 -17.92
N TYR A 18 11.17 5.36 -17.79
CA TYR A 18 9.76 5.71 -17.63
C TYR A 18 8.91 5.15 -18.78
N HIS A 19 9.29 5.42 -20.03
CA HIS A 19 8.50 4.97 -21.19
C HIS A 19 8.46 3.44 -21.28
N TYR A 20 9.59 2.77 -21.06
CA TYR A 20 9.66 1.31 -21.00
C TYR A 20 8.71 0.74 -19.93
N PHE A 21 8.77 1.30 -18.71
CA PHE A 21 7.97 0.81 -17.59
C PHE A 21 6.47 1.11 -17.79
N GLN A 22 6.12 2.31 -18.25
CA GLN A 22 4.74 2.70 -18.57
C GLN A 22 4.13 1.79 -19.64
N GLU A 23 4.86 1.48 -20.72
CA GLU A 23 4.37 0.61 -21.78
C GLU A 23 4.10 -0.81 -21.25
N ARG A 24 5.04 -1.35 -20.47
CA ARG A 24 4.89 -2.67 -19.83
C ARG A 24 3.67 -2.68 -18.89
N LEU A 25 3.53 -1.67 -18.04
CA LEU A 25 2.45 -1.59 -17.06
C LEU A 25 1.08 -1.46 -17.74
N THR A 26 0.99 -0.63 -18.79
CA THR A 26 -0.23 -0.47 -19.60
C THR A 26 -0.65 -1.80 -20.24
N LYS A 27 0.29 -2.57 -20.78
CA LYS A 27 0.04 -3.90 -21.36
C LYS A 27 -0.46 -4.89 -20.31
N LEU A 28 0.14 -4.90 -19.11
CA LEU A 28 -0.27 -5.79 -18.02
C LEU A 28 -1.67 -5.46 -17.50
N ILE A 29 -1.95 -4.17 -17.22
CA ILE A 29 -3.29 -3.71 -16.83
C ILE A 29 -4.32 -4.13 -17.87
N GLY A 30 -4.06 -3.88 -19.16
CA GLY A 30 -4.98 -4.25 -20.23
C GLY A 30 -5.20 -5.77 -20.34
N ARG A 31 -4.17 -6.59 -20.08
CA ARG A 31 -4.33 -8.04 -20.07
C ARG A 31 -5.19 -8.51 -18.90
N VAL A 32 -4.88 -8.09 -17.68
CA VAL A 32 -5.61 -8.51 -16.47
C VAL A 32 -7.06 -8.05 -16.53
N ASP A 33 -7.31 -6.81 -16.98
CA ASP A 33 -8.68 -6.29 -17.16
C ASP A 33 -9.49 -7.13 -18.16
N ASN A 34 -8.88 -7.55 -19.27
CA ASN A 34 -9.54 -8.42 -20.24
C ASN A 34 -9.84 -9.82 -19.68
N ASP A 35 -8.94 -10.38 -18.87
CA ASP A 35 -9.10 -11.70 -18.30
C ASP A 35 -10.20 -11.68 -17.21
N MET A 36 -10.19 -10.70 -16.30
CA MET A 36 -11.27 -10.49 -15.32
C MET A 36 -12.65 -10.36 -15.98
N LYS A 37 -12.75 -9.58 -17.08
CA LYS A 37 -14.01 -9.41 -17.82
C LYS A 37 -14.52 -10.70 -18.46
N LYS A 38 -13.62 -11.58 -18.93
CA LYS A 38 -13.99 -12.87 -19.53
C LYS A 38 -14.46 -13.86 -18.48
N GLU A 39 -13.77 -13.90 -17.34
CA GLU A 39 -14.06 -14.84 -16.25
C GLU A 39 -15.28 -14.41 -15.44
N GLN A 40 -15.69 -13.13 -15.56
CA GLN A 40 -16.73 -12.51 -14.72
C GLN A 40 -16.39 -12.65 -13.23
N ASP A 41 -15.09 -12.73 -12.93
CA ASP A 41 -14.59 -12.82 -11.57
C ASP A 41 -14.64 -11.42 -10.93
N GLY A 42 -15.23 -11.36 -9.74
CA GLY A 42 -15.26 -10.14 -8.92
C GLY A 42 -13.96 -9.93 -8.14
N TYR A 43 -13.11 -10.95 -8.04
CA TYR A 43 -11.85 -10.88 -7.35
C TYR A 43 -10.81 -10.09 -8.17
N ALA A 44 -10.32 -8.99 -7.61
CA ALA A 44 -9.54 -7.99 -8.36
C ALA A 44 -8.17 -7.69 -7.74
N GLU A 45 -7.66 -8.60 -6.92
CA GLU A 45 -6.44 -8.41 -6.14
C GLU A 45 -5.24 -7.97 -6.97
N PHE A 46 -4.93 -8.69 -8.06
CA PHE A 46 -3.81 -8.33 -8.94
C PHE A 46 -3.95 -6.93 -9.54
N MET A 47 -5.18 -6.47 -9.76
CA MET A 47 -5.42 -5.13 -10.30
C MET A 47 -5.13 -4.03 -9.25
N ILE A 48 -5.30 -4.32 -7.96
CA ILE A 48 -4.91 -3.41 -6.86
C ILE A 48 -3.42 -3.08 -6.98
N GLU A 49 -2.57 -4.12 -7.14
CA GLU A 49 -1.12 -3.94 -7.26
C GLU A 49 -0.75 -3.11 -8.50
N LEU A 50 -1.30 -3.46 -9.65
CA LEU A 50 -0.96 -2.80 -10.91
C LEU A 50 -1.37 -1.32 -10.90
N GLN A 51 -2.54 -1.01 -10.35
CA GLN A 51 -2.98 0.39 -10.22
C GLN A 51 -2.17 1.15 -9.18
N TYR A 52 -1.72 0.49 -8.11
CA TYR A 52 -0.80 1.09 -7.14
C TYR A 52 0.59 1.36 -7.74
N GLN A 53 1.14 0.45 -8.55
CA GLN A 53 2.36 0.69 -9.30
C GLN A 53 2.21 1.87 -10.27
N GLN A 54 1.05 1.99 -10.94
CA GLN A 54 0.75 3.13 -11.80
C GLN A 54 0.66 4.42 -10.99
N PHE A 55 0.02 4.40 -9.82
CA PHE A 55 0.00 5.55 -8.90
C PHE A 55 1.42 6.00 -8.53
N CYS A 56 2.31 5.06 -8.19
CA CYS A 56 3.68 5.36 -7.82
C CYS A 56 4.45 5.99 -8.99
N LEU A 57 4.24 5.49 -10.21
CA LEU A 57 4.84 6.03 -11.42
C LEU A 57 4.34 7.44 -11.72
N ASP A 58 3.01 7.64 -11.70
CA ASP A 58 2.33 8.93 -11.89
C ASP A 58 2.85 9.96 -10.87
N TYR A 59 2.94 9.56 -9.59
CA TYR A 59 3.52 10.40 -8.54
C TYR A 59 4.99 10.72 -8.82
N THR A 60 5.80 9.73 -9.23
CA THR A 60 7.23 9.94 -9.46
C THR A 60 7.50 10.84 -10.66
N LEU A 61 6.66 10.76 -11.70
CA LEU A 61 6.70 11.61 -12.89
C LEU A 61 6.37 13.08 -12.58
N GLY A 62 5.65 13.35 -11.49
CA GLY A 62 5.25 14.71 -11.14
C GLY A 62 3.80 15.05 -11.46
N ILE A 63 2.96 14.06 -11.79
CA ILE A 63 1.53 14.27 -12.02
C ILE A 63 0.90 14.95 -10.80
N GLU A 64 0.04 15.93 -11.04
CA GLU A 64 -0.61 16.74 -10.01
C GLU A 64 -1.39 15.88 -9.01
N ILE A 65 -1.32 16.25 -7.73
CA ILE A 65 -1.90 15.44 -6.65
C ILE A 65 -3.41 15.22 -6.85
N ASN A 66 -4.12 16.22 -7.37
CA ASN A 66 -5.56 16.09 -7.65
C ASN A 66 -5.86 15.04 -8.72
N GLU A 67 -4.97 14.82 -9.68
CA GLU A 67 -5.15 13.78 -10.70
C GLU A 67 -4.92 12.39 -10.11
N LEU A 68 -4.00 12.27 -9.14
CA LEU A 68 -3.75 11.03 -8.42
C LEU A 68 -4.95 10.55 -7.60
N PHE A 69 -5.90 11.43 -7.26
CA PHE A 69 -7.13 11.04 -6.55
C PHE A 69 -7.98 10.09 -7.38
N SER A 70 -8.04 10.30 -8.70
CA SER A 70 -8.76 9.41 -9.61
C SER A 70 -8.17 8.00 -9.60
N ARG A 71 -6.83 7.91 -9.56
CA ARG A 71 -6.10 6.65 -9.45
C ARG A 71 -6.37 5.96 -8.11
N MET A 72 -6.37 6.73 -7.02
CA MET A 72 -6.71 6.20 -5.70
C MET A 72 -8.15 5.66 -5.66
N GLY A 73 -9.11 6.38 -6.24
CA GLY A 73 -10.49 5.90 -6.38
C GLY A 73 -10.59 4.59 -7.16
N CYS A 74 -9.78 4.42 -8.21
CA CYS A 74 -9.69 3.18 -8.97
C CYS A 74 -9.15 2.02 -8.12
N ILE A 75 -8.06 2.24 -7.37
CA ILE A 75 -7.51 1.24 -6.43
C ILE A 75 -8.57 0.81 -5.41
N LEU A 76 -9.26 1.78 -4.79
CA LEU A 76 -10.31 1.53 -3.80
C LEU A 76 -11.50 0.75 -4.38
N SER A 77 -11.86 0.99 -5.64
CA SER A 77 -12.92 0.22 -6.30
C SER A 77 -12.55 -1.27 -6.46
N TYR A 78 -11.28 -1.58 -6.73
CA TYR A 78 -10.80 -2.96 -6.81
C TYR A 78 -10.66 -3.61 -5.43
N ILE A 79 -10.26 -2.84 -4.41
CA ILE A 79 -10.31 -3.29 -3.01
C ILE A 79 -11.75 -3.66 -2.63
N HIS A 80 -12.72 -2.78 -2.91
CA HIS A 80 -14.13 -3.05 -2.63
C HIS A 80 -14.66 -4.31 -3.33
N SER A 81 -14.41 -4.47 -4.64
CA SER A 81 -14.81 -5.67 -5.38
C SER A 81 -14.20 -6.95 -4.78
N SER A 82 -12.94 -6.87 -4.35
CA SER A 82 -12.24 -8.01 -3.73
C SER A 82 -12.81 -8.33 -2.34
N ILE A 83 -13.13 -7.32 -1.52
CA ILE A 83 -13.83 -7.51 -0.24
C ILE A 83 -15.17 -8.21 -0.47
N ASP A 84 -15.99 -7.69 -1.39
CA ASP A 84 -17.31 -8.25 -1.71
C ASP A 84 -17.22 -9.71 -2.20
N TYR A 85 -16.16 -10.07 -2.92
CA TYR A 85 -15.91 -11.42 -3.37
C TYR A 85 -15.51 -12.32 -2.20
N VAL A 86 -14.49 -11.91 -1.42
CA VAL A 86 -13.94 -12.67 -0.30
C VAL A 86 -14.99 -12.91 0.77
N ASP A 87 -15.81 -11.91 1.10
CA ASP A 87 -16.93 -12.08 2.04
C ASP A 87 -17.89 -13.18 1.59
N LYS A 88 -18.33 -13.15 0.32
CA LYS A 88 -19.23 -14.17 -0.24
C LYS A 88 -18.59 -15.55 -0.23
N TYR A 89 -17.31 -15.64 -0.62
CA TYR A 89 -16.56 -16.89 -0.63
C TYR A 89 -16.45 -17.47 0.78
N ASN A 90 -16.03 -16.65 1.75
CA ASN A 90 -15.81 -17.05 3.14
C ASN A 90 -17.11 -17.39 3.87
N LEU A 91 -18.25 -16.84 3.47
CA LEU A 91 -19.56 -17.22 4.00
C LEU A 91 -19.94 -18.66 3.62
N VAL A 92 -19.56 -19.10 2.42
CA VAL A 92 -19.89 -20.44 1.91
C VAL A 92 -18.81 -21.47 2.26
N ASN A 93 -17.56 -21.05 2.39
CA ASN A 93 -16.41 -21.91 2.69
C ASN A 93 -15.85 -21.56 4.08
N SER A 94 -16.34 -22.25 5.12
CA SER A 94 -15.87 -22.01 6.50
C SER A 94 -14.47 -22.55 6.77
N ASP A 95 -14.11 -23.65 6.10
CA ASP A 95 -12.92 -24.44 6.38
C ASP A 95 -11.73 -24.10 5.46
N ASP A 96 -12.00 -23.33 4.40
CA ASP A 96 -11.02 -22.84 3.44
C ASP A 96 -11.28 -21.35 3.24
N LYS A 97 -10.62 -20.51 4.04
CA LYS A 97 -10.82 -19.06 4.02
C LYS A 97 -9.89 -18.43 2.99
N MET A 98 -10.44 -17.47 2.26
CA MET A 98 -9.74 -16.63 1.32
C MET A 98 -9.41 -15.27 1.96
N ASN A 99 -8.25 -14.72 1.60
CA ASN A 99 -7.75 -13.41 2.04
C ASN A 99 -7.45 -12.53 0.82
N ILE A 100 -7.22 -11.23 1.06
CA ILE A 100 -6.66 -10.31 0.06
C ILE A 100 -5.18 -10.11 0.42
N THR A 101 -4.37 -11.06 -0.03
CA THR A 101 -2.97 -11.19 0.35
C THR A 101 -2.09 -10.08 -0.21
N ILE A 102 -2.39 -9.40 -1.31
CA ILE A 102 -1.53 -8.33 -1.86
C ILE A 102 -1.31 -7.14 -0.90
N LEU A 103 -2.19 -6.99 0.09
CA LEU A 103 -2.08 -5.97 1.13
C LEU A 103 -1.31 -6.46 2.36
N THR A 104 -1.10 -7.76 2.53
CA THR A 104 -0.59 -8.36 3.79
C THR A 104 0.57 -9.35 3.56
N GLU A 105 0.53 -10.10 2.47
CA GLU A 105 1.58 -10.96 1.94
C GLU A 105 2.64 -10.11 1.24
N TYR A 106 3.88 -10.28 1.67
CA TYR A 106 5.06 -9.49 1.31
C TYR A 106 5.23 -8.18 2.06
N PHE A 107 5.71 -8.37 3.28
CA PHE A 107 6.51 -7.47 4.10
C PHE A 107 7.69 -6.74 3.42
N GLU A 108 7.99 -7.03 2.14
CA GLU A 108 8.91 -6.28 1.29
C GLU A 108 8.24 -5.11 0.56
N THR A 109 6.91 -5.14 0.39
CA THR A 109 6.17 -4.06 -0.24
C THR A 109 5.68 -3.08 0.82
N GLU A 110 5.88 -1.79 0.58
CA GLU A 110 5.29 -0.71 1.41
C GLU A 110 3.87 -0.36 0.93
N THR A 111 3.22 -1.22 0.14
CA THR A 111 1.91 -0.94 -0.46
C THR A 111 0.87 -0.60 0.60
N LEU A 112 0.68 -1.46 1.61
CA LEU A 112 -0.26 -1.20 2.69
C LEU A 112 0.08 0.06 3.48
N SER A 113 1.34 0.20 3.94
CA SER A 113 1.82 1.39 4.65
C SER A 113 1.52 2.67 3.86
N ASN A 114 1.79 2.64 2.54
CA ASN A 114 1.62 3.80 1.67
C ASN A 114 0.14 4.09 1.41
N LEU A 115 -0.71 3.08 1.17
CA LEU A 115 -2.14 3.29 0.99
C LEU A 115 -2.81 3.85 2.26
N LEU A 116 -2.47 3.32 3.43
CA LEU A 116 -2.92 3.86 4.72
C LEU A 116 -2.40 5.30 4.93
N GLY A 117 -1.12 5.54 4.64
CA GLY A 117 -0.51 6.87 4.73
C GLY A 117 -1.17 7.89 3.79
N LEU A 118 -1.46 7.50 2.55
CA LEU A 118 -2.16 8.33 1.57
C LEU A 118 -3.58 8.67 2.02
N ALA A 119 -4.34 7.70 2.54
CA ALA A 119 -5.66 7.95 3.09
C ALA A 119 -5.62 8.96 4.25
N ILE A 120 -4.60 8.87 5.14
CA ILE A 120 -4.37 9.85 6.21
C ILE A 120 -4.01 11.23 5.65
N LEU A 121 -3.06 11.30 4.72
CA LEU A 121 -2.56 12.56 4.14
C LEU A 121 -3.65 13.31 3.36
N PHE A 122 -4.46 12.57 2.60
CA PHE A 122 -5.60 13.11 1.86
C PHE A 122 -6.84 13.32 2.74
N LYS A 123 -6.78 12.95 4.02
CA LYS A 123 -7.86 13.12 5.00
C LYS A 123 -9.16 12.39 4.61
N HIS A 124 -9.02 11.23 3.99
CA HIS A 124 -10.12 10.35 3.60
C HIS A 124 -10.22 9.15 4.55
N GLN A 125 -10.98 9.33 5.63
CA GLN A 125 -11.22 8.29 6.64
C GLN A 125 -11.97 7.08 6.05
N ASP A 126 -12.87 7.33 5.09
CA ASP A 126 -13.59 6.30 4.35
C ASP A 126 -12.63 5.37 3.57
N TRP A 127 -11.61 5.95 2.92
CA TRP A 127 -10.59 5.17 2.22
C TRP A 127 -9.78 4.33 3.19
N PHE A 128 -9.42 4.92 4.33
CA PHE A 128 -8.70 4.23 5.40
C PHE A 128 -9.46 3.00 5.89
N GLU A 129 -10.75 3.16 6.20
CA GLU A 129 -11.60 2.07 6.67
C GLU A 129 -11.82 0.98 5.62
N THR A 130 -11.95 1.35 4.34
CA THR A 130 -12.02 0.37 3.24
C THR A 130 -10.74 -0.47 3.15
N ILE A 131 -9.55 0.16 3.25
CA ILE A 131 -8.28 -0.57 3.22
C ILE A 131 -8.18 -1.51 4.42
N VAL A 132 -8.53 -1.04 5.63
CA VAL A 132 -8.46 -1.86 6.85
C VAL A 132 -9.37 -3.08 6.77
N LYS A 133 -10.59 -2.94 6.22
CA LYS A 133 -11.49 -4.09 6.02
C LYS A 133 -10.87 -5.19 5.15
N ALA A 134 -10.10 -4.83 4.14
CA ALA A 134 -9.41 -5.82 3.30
C ALA A 134 -8.27 -6.52 4.05
N VAL A 135 -7.56 -5.79 4.92
CA VAL A 135 -6.50 -6.33 5.78
C VAL A 135 -7.06 -7.28 6.84
N ASP A 136 -8.26 -7.01 7.35
CA ASP A 136 -8.88 -7.80 8.42
C ASP A 136 -9.19 -9.26 8.02
N PHE A 137 -9.15 -9.62 6.73
CA PHE A 137 -9.22 -11.02 6.32
C PHE A 137 -7.97 -11.82 6.73
N ASP A 138 -6.80 -11.21 6.75
CA ASP A 138 -5.53 -11.87 7.05
C ASP A 138 -5.06 -11.59 8.48
N GLN A 139 -5.57 -12.38 9.43
CA GLN A 139 -5.18 -12.26 10.84
C GLN A 139 -3.81 -12.86 11.15
N GLU A 140 -3.25 -13.69 10.26
CA GLU A 140 -1.96 -14.36 10.47
C GLU A 140 -0.77 -13.46 10.15
N ASN A 141 -0.89 -12.57 9.16
CA ASN A 141 0.19 -11.68 8.74
C ASN A 141 0.13 -10.27 9.36
N ARG A 142 -0.44 -10.15 10.57
CA ARG A 142 -0.54 -8.87 11.26
C ARG A 142 0.81 -8.37 11.75
N GLU A 143 1.01 -7.06 11.66
CA GLU A 143 2.25 -6.42 12.06
C GLU A 143 1.98 -5.29 13.05
N LYS A 144 2.77 -5.26 14.12
CA LYS A 144 2.54 -4.40 15.29
C LYS A 144 2.58 -2.89 14.99
N ALA A 145 3.47 -2.42 14.12
CA ALA A 145 3.53 -1.01 13.76
C ALA A 145 2.32 -0.60 12.89
N LEU A 146 1.92 -1.44 11.94
CA LEU A 146 0.73 -1.21 11.11
C LEU A 146 -0.56 -1.26 11.92
N ASP A 147 -0.72 -2.27 12.79
CA ASP A 147 -1.85 -2.33 13.72
C ASP A 147 -1.93 -1.09 14.61
N SER A 148 -0.78 -0.61 15.10
CA SER A 148 -0.72 0.62 15.89
C SER A 148 -1.13 1.85 15.07
N LEU A 149 -0.73 1.93 13.80
CA LEU A 149 -1.15 2.99 12.88
C LEU A 149 -2.67 2.97 12.66
N ILE A 150 -3.24 1.78 12.48
CA ILE A 150 -4.70 1.60 12.34
C ILE A 150 -5.42 2.02 13.63
N ALA A 151 -4.91 1.62 14.79
CA ALA A 151 -5.48 1.98 16.09
C ALA A 151 -5.44 3.50 16.38
N MET A 152 -4.58 4.27 15.71
CA MET A 152 -4.63 5.75 15.79
C MET A 152 -5.88 6.35 15.12
N LYS A 153 -6.49 5.63 14.18
CA LYS A 153 -7.63 6.10 13.37
C LYS A 153 -8.92 5.36 13.65
N ILE A 154 -8.83 4.11 14.09
CA ILE A 154 -9.98 3.26 14.42
C ILE A 154 -9.92 2.94 15.92
N PRO A 155 -10.82 3.52 16.74
CA PRO A 155 -10.85 3.26 18.17
C PRO A 155 -11.00 1.77 18.50
N ASN A 156 -10.24 1.31 19.48
CA ASN A 156 -10.25 -0.09 19.96
C ASN A 156 -9.84 -1.13 18.90
N TYR A 157 -9.19 -0.73 17.81
CA TYR A 157 -8.63 -1.70 16.87
C TYR A 157 -7.59 -2.57 17.59
N PRO A 158 -7.67 -3.91 17.49
CA PRO A 158 -6.73 -4.81 18.16
C PRO A 158 -5.30 -4.56 17.67
N ILE A 159 -4.31 -4.78 18.53
CA ILE A 159 -2.89 -4.73 18.14
C ILE A 159 -2.29 -6.11 18.43
N THR A 160 -1.65 -6.71 17.43
CA THR A 160 -0.99 -8.01 17.61
C THR A 160 0.09 -7.95 18.69
N GLU A 161 0.15 -9.00 19.52
CA GLU A 161 1.21 -9.19 20.51
C GLU A 161 2.44 -9.91 19.93
N GLU A 162 2.34 -10.39 18.69
CA GLU A 162 3.42 -11.10 18.03
C GLU A 162 4.67 -10.23 17.86
N LYS A 163 5.82 -10.88 17.90
CA LYS A 163 7.09 -10.19 17.69
C LYS A 163 7.21 -9.87 16.21
N THR A 164 7.43 -8.59 15.90
CA THR A 164 7.79 -8.16 14.53
C THR A 164 8.96 -9.02 14.02
N PRO A 165 8.79 -9.70 12.87
CA PRO A 165 9.84 -10.48 12.22
C PRO A 165 11.14 -9.69 12.05
N ARG A 166 12.28 -10.38 11.98
CA ARG A 166 13.60 -9.72 11.91
C ARG A 166 13.74 -8.91 10.62
N GLU A 167 13.18 -9.43 9.55
CA GLU A 167 13.11 -8.85 8.20
C GLU A 167 12.38 -7.50 8.24
N LEU A 168 11.40 -7.36 9.14
CA LEU A 168 10.62 -6.15 9.37
C LEU A 168 11.14 -5.26 10.49
N SER A 169 12.28 -5.60 11.10
CA SER A 169 12.80 -4.86 12.26
C SER A 169 13.12 -3.39 11.96
N PHE A 170 13.17 -3.01 10.68
CA PHE A 170 13.28 -1.62 10.24
C PHE A 170 12.02 -0.78 10.58
N ARG A 171 10.84 -1.41 10.75
CA ARG A 171 9.58 -0.75 11.16
C ARG A 171 9.46 -0.53 12.68
N ASN A 172 10.33 -1.11 13.50
CA ASN A 172 10.32 -0.89 14.95
C ASN A 172 10.38 0.59 15.39
N PRO A 173 11.16 1.48 14.75
CA PRO A 173 11.12 2.89 15.07
C PRO A 173 9.78 3.54 14.69
N LEU A 174 9.08 3.07 13.64
CA LEU A 174 7.73 3.55 13.31
C LEU A 174 6.74 3.25 14.44
N TYR A 175 6.74 2.02 14.97
CA TYR A 175 5.96 1.67 16.17
C TYR A 175 6.28 2.61 17.35
N LYS A 176 7.57 2.85 17.62
CA LYS A 176 7.97 3.77 18.71
C LYS A 176 7.54 5.21 18.47
N ALA A 177 7.55 5.66 17.21
CA ALA A 177 7.12 7.01 16.84
C ALA A 177 5.62 7.22 17.12
N ILE A 178 4.80 6.23 16.78
CA ILE A 178 3.33 6.24 17.01
C ILE A 178 2.99 6.37 18.50
N HIS A 179 3.72 5.65 19.36
CA HIS A 179 3.48 5.61 20.80
C HIS A 179 4.29 6.64 21.60
N ALA A 180 5.05 7.52 20.94
CA ALA A 180 5.86 8.51 21.64
C ALA A 180 4.99 9.64 22.20
N GLU A 181 5.12 9.92 23.50
CA GLU A 181 4.37 10.98 24.19
C GLU A 181 4.86 12.39 23.81
N LYS A 182 6.13 12.52 23.40
CA LYS A 182 6.79 13.81 23.15
C LYS A 182 7.08 13.96 21.67
N PRO A 183 6.73 15.11 21.04
CA PRO A 183 7.02 15.37 19.64
C PRO A 183 8.50 15.19 19.25
N LYS A 184 9.42 15.54 20.16
CA LYS A 184 10.87 15.36 19.95
C LYS A 184 11.26 13.88 19.79
N ASP A 185 10.63 13.00 20.58
CA ASP A 185 10.90 11.57 20.51
C ASP A 185 10.23 10.96 19.27
N THR A 186 9.02 11.41 18.91
CA THR A 186 8.37 11.08 17.63
C THR A 186 9.28 11.38 16.44
N LEU A 187 9.79 12.61 16.33
CA LEU A 187 10.68 13.02 15.24
C LEU A 187 11.96 12.19 15.20
N LYS A 188 12.59 11.95 16.36
CA LYS A 188 13.79 11.11 16.47
C LYS A 188 13.55 9.69 15.92
N PHE A 189 12.41 9.09 16.25
CA PHE A 189 12.08 7.74 15.78
C PHE A 189 11.71 7.69 14.30
N LEU A 190 11.03 8.74 13.79
CA LEU A 190 10.76 8.86 12.35
C LEU A 190 12.06 9.03 11.55
N ASP A 191 13.00 9.84 12.01
CA ASP A 191 14.32 9.98 11.38
C ASP A 191 15.05 8.63 11.35
N GLU A 192 14.98 7.85 12.44
CA GLU A 192 15.56 6.52 12.49
C GLU A 192 14.88 5.54 11.52
N TYR A 193 13.55 5.55 11.43
CA TYR A 193 12.79 4.75 10.47
C TYR A 193 13.20 5.08 9.03
N LEU A 194 13.17 6.36 8.65
CA LEU A 194 13.55 6.82 7.32
C LEU A 194 15.00 6.44 7.01
N ARG A 195 15.92 6.60 7.95
CA ARG A 195 17.31 6.17 7.76
C ARG A 195 17.42 4.68 7.51
N ARG A 196 16.77 3.84 8.33
CA ARG A 196 16.83 2.37 8.15
C ARG A 196 16.22 1.93 6.82
N TRP A 197 15.14 2.58 6.40
CA TRP A 197 14.48 2.34 5.12
C TRP A 197 15.36 2.75 3.93
N TYR A 198 15.76 4.03 3.86
CA TYR A 198 16.49 4.57 2.71
C TYR A 198 17.98 4.18 2.68
N ASP A 199 18.67 4.05 3.82
CA ASP A 199 20.06 3.53 3.83
C ASP A 199 20.09 2.02 3.59
N GLY A 200 19.02 1.29 3.93
CA GLY A 200 18.83 -0.10 3.54
C GLY A 200 18.78 -0.25 2.02
N LEU A 201 17.95 0.57 1.36
CA LEU A 201 17.82 0.61 -0.10
C LEU A 201 19.10 1.03 -0.83
N ARG A 202 19.94 1.90 -0.25
CA ARG A 202 21.23 2.31 -0.84
C ARG A 202 22.33 1.25 -0.78
N LYS A 203 22.25 0.28 0.14
CA LYS A 203 23.31 -0.74 0.34
C LYS A 203 23.08 -2.00 -0.48
N THR A 204 21.92 -2.15 -1.09
CA THR A 204 21.52 -3.27 -1.93
C THR A 204 21.57 -2.96 -3.43
N GLY A 205 21.94 -1.74 -3.81
CA GLY A 205 22.11 -1.29 -5.20
C GLY A 205 23.58 -1.25 -5.64
#